data_AF-A0A2D7HEQ3-F1
#
_entry.id   AF-A0A2D7HEQ3-F1
#
_cell.length_a   1.000
_cell.length_b   1.000
_cell.length_c   1.000
_cell.angle_alpha   90.00
_cell.angle_beta   90.00
_cell.angle_gamma   90.00
#
_symmetry.space_group_name_H-M   'P 1'
#
loop_
_entity.id
_entity.type
_entity.pdbx_description
1 polymer ?
#
loop_
_entity_poly.entity_id
_entity_poly.type
_entity_poly.pdbx_seq_one_letter_code
_entity_poly.pdbx_strand_id
1 'polypeptide(L)'
;MAFQMGRVTDCEGRIQRDFTEFARLWVKVREDWLDDRCRKFEQEHLSSLGPSLNRFSGTLHEFCDAVRKADIELKDNDVLPDGLD
;
A
#
# COMPACT_ATOMS: atom_id res chain seq x y z
N MET A 1 0.64 19.55 14.52
CA MET A 1 0.65 18.08 14.73
C MET A 1 1.40 17.45 13.58
N ALA A 2 2.46 16.67 13.82
CA ALA A 2 3.19 16.00 12.75
C ALA A 2 2.49 14.68 12.36
N PHE A 3 2.17 14.52 11.09
CA PHE A 3 1.60 13.27 10.58
C PHE A 3 2.64 12.14 10.68
N GLN A 4 2.26 11.00 11.26
CA GLN A 4 3.16 9.87 11.54
C GLN A 4 3.42 9.02 10.28
N MET A 5 4.05 9.63 9.26
CA MET A 5 4.28 9.04 7.94
C MET A 5 5.01 7.69 8.00
N GLY A 6 6.01 7.56 8.89
CA GLY A 6 6.76 6.31 9.05
C GLY A 6 5.86 5.12 9.35
N ARG A 7 4.84 5.29 10.20
CA ARG A 7 3.90 4.20 10.54
C ARG A 7 3.05 3.77 9.34
N VAL A 8 2.69 4.70 8.47
CA VAL A 8 1.88 4.41 7.27
C VAL A 8 2.71 3.64 6.25
N THR A 9 3.95 4.08 6.02
CA THR A 9 4.89 3.38 5.13
C THR A 9 5.26 1.99 5.66
N ASP A 10 5.43 1.83 6.97
CA ASP A 10 5.67 0.51 7.58
C ASP A 10 4.48 -0.43 7.37
N CYS A 11 3.25 0.07 7.49
CA CYS A 11 2.04 -0.68 7.21
C CYS A 11 1.94 -1.07 5.73
N GLU A 12 2.23 -0.15 4.80
CA GLU A 12 2.29 -0.45 3.36
C GLU A 12 3.27 -1.61 3.07
N GLY A 13 4.49 -1.51 3.60
CA GLY A 13 5.51 -2.53 3.39
C GLY A 13 5.13 -3.89 3.99
N ARG A 14 4.42 -3.91 5.12
CA ARG A 14 3.87 -5.17 5.68
C ARG A 14 2.82 -5.79 4.77
N ILE A 15 1.87 -4.99 4.27
CA ILE A 15 0.81 -5.47 3.37
C ILE A 15 1.41 -6.06 2.09
N GLN A 16 2.41 -5.40 1.49
CA GLN A 16 3.09 -5.90 0.29
C GLN A 16 3.81 -7.24 0.54
N ARG A 17 4.51 -7.38 1.67
CA ARG A 17 5.18 -8.63 2.05
C ARG A 17 4.19 -9.76 2.28
N ASP A 18 3.14 -9.51 3.06
CA ASP A 18 2.12 -10.52 3.37
C ASP A 18 1.42 -11.00 2.10
N PHE A 19 1.17 -10.09 1.14
CA PHE A 19 0.60 -10.47 -0.15
C PHE A 19 1.55 -11.30 -1.02
N THR A 20 2.84 -10.95 -1.04
CA THR A 20 3.85 -11.72 -1.77
C THR A 20 3.99 -13.13 -1.20
N GLU A 21 3.98 -13.26 0.12
CA GLU A 21 4.00 -14.57 0.78
C GLU A 21 2.72 -15.36 0.50
N PHE A 22 1.56 -14.71 0.53
CA PHE A 22 0.30 -15.34 0.11
C PHE A 22 0.38 -15.89 -1.32
N ALA A 23 0.86 -15.08 -2.27
CA ALA A 23 0.99 -15.50 -3.67
C ALA A 23 1.94 -16.71 -3.79
N ARG A 24 3.04 -16.71 -3.04
CA ARG A 24 3.99 -17.83 -2.99
C ARG A 24 3.36 -19.11 -2.42
N LEU A 25 2.61 -19.00 -1.33
CA LEU A 25 1.90 -20.12 -0.72
C LEU A 25 0.82 -20.66 -1.66
N TRP A 26 0.10 -19.78 -2.35
CA TRP A 26 -0.91 -20.15 -3.33
C TRP A 26 -0.34 -20.96 -4.48
N VAL A 27 0.84 -20.57 -5.01
CA VAL A 27 1.54 -21.34 -6.05
C VAL A 27 1.82 -22.77 -5.58
N LYS A 28 2.30 -22.95 -4.35
CA LYS A 28 2.54 -24.30 -3.78
C LYS A 28 1.26 -25.10 -3.64
N VAL A 29 0.18 -24.48 -3.14
CA VAL A 29 -1.13 -25.16 -3.01
C VAL A 29 -1.62 -25.63 -4.38
N ARG A 30 -1.40 -24.83 -5.43
CA ARG A 30 -1.75 -25.19 -6.81
C ARG A 30 -0.90 -26.30 -7.40
N GLU A 31 0.25 -26.65 -6.83
CA GLU A 31 1.03 -27.82 -7.28
C GLU A 31 0.32 -29.13 -6.90
N ASP A 32 -0.36 -29.15 -5.74
CA ASP A 32 -1.06 -30.33 -5.22
C ASP A 32 -2.56 -30.32 -5.52
N TRP A 33 -3.18 -29.14 -5.62
CA TRP A 33 -4.63 -28.99 -5.86
C TRP A 33 -4.92 -28.61 -7.31
N LEU A 34 -5.14 -29.62 -8.16
CA LEU A 34 -5.22 -29.46 -9.62
C LEU A 34 -6.62 -29.61 -10.22
N ASP A 35 -7.65 -29.75 -9.39
CA ASP A 35 -9.02 -30.01 -9.84
C ASP A 35 -9.76 -28.74 -10.34
N ASP A 36 -10.96 -28.94 -10.89
CA ASP A 36 -11.81 -27.85 -11.36
C ASP A 36 -12.29 -26.93 -10.23
N ARG A 37 -12.29 -27.39 -8.97
CA ARG A 37 -12.65 -26.54 -7.82
C ARG A 37 -11.55 -25.52 -7.55
N CYS A 38 -10.28 -25.90 -7.68
CA CYS A 38 -9.16 -24.98 -7.58
C CYS A 38 -9.27 -23.86 -8.62
N ARG A 39 -9.56 -24.22 -9.88
CA ARG A 39 -9.72 -23.24 -10.98
C ARG A 39 -10.87 -22.27 -10.72
N LYS A 40 -12.01 -22.80 -10.28
CA LYS A 40 -13.19 -22.00 -9.94
C LYS A 40 -12.90 -21.05 -8.79
N PHE A 41 -12.25 -21.54 -7.73
CA PHE A 41 -11.84 -20.71 -6.59
C PHE A 41 -10.93 -19.55 -7.01
N GLU A 42 -9.92 -19.84 -7.83
CA GLU A 42 -8.99 -18.82 -8.34
C GLU A 42 -9.72 -17.75 -9.16
N GLN A 43 -10.62 -18.18 -10.04
CA GLN A 43 -11.39 -17.27 -10.87
C GLN A 43 -12.36 -16.40 -10.06
N GLU A 44 -13.05 -16.97 -9.08
CA GLU A 44 -14.08 -16.28 -8.29
C GLU A 44 -13.49 -15.38 -7.20
N HIS A 45 -12.38 -15.78 -6.59
CA HIS A 45 -11.89 -15.13 -5.36
C HIS A 45 -10.51 -14.48 -5.49
N LEU A 46 -9.64 -14.98 -6.37
CA LEU A 46 -8.24 -14.51 -6.44
C LEU A 46 -7.95 -13.64 -7.67
N SER A 47 -8.73 -13.78 -8.74
CA SER A 47 -8.55 -13.04 -10.00
C SER A 47 -8.53 -11.52 -9.83
N SER A 48 -9.33 -11.00 -8.89
CA SER A 48 -9.42 -9.56 -8.60
C SER A 48 -8.46 -9.10 -7.50
N LEU A 49 -7.89 -10.03 -6.73
CA LEU A 49 -7.13 -9.71 -5.51
C LEU A 49 -5.81 -9.01 -5.85
N GLY A 50 -5.03 -9.55 -6.79
CA GLY A 50 -3.77 -8.95 -7.23
C GLY A 50 -3.94 -7.53 -7.79
N PRO A 51 -4.82 -7.32 -8.79
CA PRO A 51 -5.10 -5.98 -9.31
C PRO A 51 -5.61 -5.00 -8.25
N SER A 52 -6.43 -5.46 -7.30
CA SER A 52 -6.95 -4.61 -6.22
C SER A 52 -5.87 -4.17 -5.26
N LEU A 53 -4.94 -5.06 -4.90
CA LEU A 53 -3.82 -4.72 -4.03
C LEU A 53 -2.80 -3.80 -4.71
N ASN A 54 -2.53 -3.99 -6.01
CA ASN A 54 -1.69 -3.07 -6.76
C ASN A 54 -2.29 -1.66 -6.78
N ARG A 55 -3.60 -1.54 -7.05
CA ARG A 55 -4.30 -0.24 -6.97
C ARG A 55 -4.22 0.35 -5.57
N PHE A 56 -4.49 -0.45 -4.54
CA PHE A 56 -4.44 0.00 -3.15
C PHE A 56 -3.05 0.53 -2.76
N SER A 57 -1.98 -0.19 -3.10
CA SER A 57 -0.61 0.25 -2.81
C SER A 57 -0.27 1.54 -3.56
N GLY A 58 -0.67 1.65 -4.83
CA GLY A 58 -0.48 2.89 -5.60
C GLY A 58 -1.18 4.09 -4.95
N THR A 59 -2.46 3.94 -4.59
CA THR A 59 -3.22 5.00 -3.91
C THR A 59 -2.63 5.34 -2.53
N LEU A 60 -2.11 4.35 -1.81
CA LEU A 60 -1.46 4.58 -0.51
C LEU A 60 -0.14 5.36 -0.66
N HIS A 61 0.61 5.07 -1.71
CA HIS A 61 1.82 5.81 -2.06
C HIS A 61 1.50 7.27 -2.39
N GLU A 62 0.53 7.51 -3.28
CA GLU A 62 0.04 8.85 -3.63
C GLU A 62 -0.43 9.64 -2.41
N PHE A 63 -1.16 8.98 -1.51
CA PHE A 63 -1.59 9.58 -0.25
C PHE A 63 -0.39 10.00 0.62
N CYS A 64 0.61 9.13 0.77
CA CYS A 64 1.81 9.45 1.52
C CYS A 64 2.56 10.65 0.92
N ASP A 65 2.67 10.71 -0.41
CA ASP A 65 3.31 11.82 -1.12
C ASP A 65 2.56 13.14 -0.92
N ALA A 66 1.23 13.12 -1.04
CA ALA A 66 0.39 14.30 -0.83
C ALA A 66 0.56 14.86 0.60
N VAL A 67 0.60 13.99 1.60
CA VAL A 67 0.79 14.42 2.99
C VAL A 67 2.21 14.92 3.25
N ARG A 68 3.26 14.30 2.66
CA ARG A 68 4.63 14.85 2.76
C ARG A 68 4.72 16.23 2.15
N LYS A 69 4.08 16.45 0.99
CA LYS A 69 4.02 17.75 0.33
C LYS A 69 3.33 18.79 1.21
N ALA A 70 2.18 18.45 1.79
CA ALA A 70 1.47 19.34 2.71
C ALA A 70 2.29 19.68 3.97
N ASP A 71 3.02 18.71 4.54
CA ASP A 71 3.89 18.95 5.70
C ASP A 71 5.05 19.91 5.37
N ILE A 72 5.61 19.83 4.15
CA ILE A 72 6.62 20.78 3.66
C ILE A 72 6.01 22.18 3.47
N GLU A 73 4.86 22.29 2.80
CA GLU A 73 4.18 23.56 2.54
C GLU A 73 3.78 24.27 3.84
N LEU A 74 3.36 23.52 4.87
CA LEU A 74 3.06 24.08 6.20
C LEU A 74 4.31 24.58 6.91
N LYS A 75 5.43 23.84 6.84
CA LYS A 75 6.71 24.26 7.43
C LYS A 75 7.31 25.49 6.75
N ASP A 76 7.19 25.59 5.43
CA ASP A 76 7.69 26.75 4.68
C ASP A 76 6.86 28.02 4.97
N ASN A 77 5.56 27.88 5.27
CA ASN A 77 4.71 29.01 5.65
C ASN A 77 4.96 29.52 7.09
N ASP A 78 5.49 28.69 7.98
CA ASP A 78 5.88 29.12 9.34
C ASP A 78 7.16 29.98 9.36
N VAL A 79 7.85 30.17 8.22
CA VAL A 79 9.22 30.75 8.15
C VAL A 79 9.28 32.18 7.57
N LEU A 80 8.17 32.91 7.35
CA LEU A 80 8.19 34.33 6.96
C LEU A 80 7.55 35.27 8.00
N PRO A 81 8.07 36.49 8.19
CA PRO A 81 9.22 36.79 9.02
C PRO A 81 8.81 37.71 10.18
N ASP A 82 9.30 37.39 11.37
CA ASP A 82 9.29 38.31 12.51
C ASP A 82 10.25 39.47 12.17
N GLY A 83 9.72 40.68 12.05
CA GLY A 83 10.49 41.92 12.01
C GLY A 83 10.84 42.47 10.62
N LEU A 84 9.99 43.38 10.15
CA LEU A 84 10.44 44.63 9.54
C LEU A 84 9.55 45.75 10.12
N ASP A 85 10.00 46.29 11.26
CA ASP A 85 9.71 47.67 11.70
C ASP A 85 10.36 48.69 10.74
#